data_AF-A0A8H4NVQ9-F1
#
_entry.id   AF-A0A8H4NVQ9-F1
#
_cell.length_a   1.000
_cell.length_b   1.000
_cell.length_c   1.000
_cell.angle_alpha   90.00
_cell.angle_beta   90.00
_cell.angle_gamma   90.00
#
_symmetry.space_group_name_H-M   'P 1'
#
loop_
_entity.id
_entity.type
_entity.pdbx_description
1 polymer ?
#
loop_
_entity_poly.entity_id
_entity_poly.type
_entity_poly.pdbx_seq_one_letter_code
_entity_poly.pdbx_strand_id
1 'polypeptide(L)'
;MDREPPDPCHYNKWENAGRRQFIRDYLDYYGQEIAKWNTALEEAYEATMSALDPDIKQVSDKWLKFVADRAAWKIFYGHGSRSSKPSDISEGVSPKYQKWRLDHQLPVEEYYEGPGGTRQGKILSLQQRQMFSQDLCFHLTRESQAPINVPFEISIPSWLGVESLVFGDDGSLFDTINDQIVPPFLALSWHCKSDDHFTLVVGINPTSCVVTRNDEVQGSLHMLWLQVVEWVTMTFDAGTMSLATFLRANKVMNRPCRQEEVVIFAARAQYKTINDDPLAARVRIRDSRQFMAQC
;
A
#
# COMPACT_ATOMS: atom_id res chain seq x y z
N MET A 1 29.83 17.86 -37.30
CA MET A 1 28.39 18.04 -37.10
C MET A 1 28.24 18.74 -35.78
N ASP A 2 27.76 19.98 -35.77
CA ASP A 2 27.51 20.71 -34.54
C ASP A 2 26.36 19.99 -33.81
N ARG A 3 26.65 19.51 -32.60
CA ARG A 3 25.66 18.84 -31.75
C ARG A 3 24.73 19.95 -31.24
N GLU A 4 23.41 19.75 -31.34
CA GLU A 4 22.44 20.67 -30.75
C GLU A 4 22.35 20.44 -29.22
N PRO A 5 22.07 21.49 -28.42
CA PRO A 5 21.90 21.35 -26.99
C PRO A 5 20.65 20.50 -26.67
N PRO A 6 20.65 19.70 -25.59
CA PRO A 6 19.49 18.91 -25.20
C PRO A 6 18.25 19.78 -24.97
N ASP A 7 17.15 19.47 -25.65
CA ASP A 7 15.87 20.16 -25.47
C ASP A 7 15.10 19.58 -24.26
N PRO A 8 14.85 20.38 -23.19
CA PRO A 8 14.09 19.92 -22.04
C PRO A 8 12.67 19.43 -22.37
N CYS A 9 12.07 19.83 -23.50
CA CYS A 9 10.74 19.38 -23.93
C CYS A 9 10.69 17.88 -24.24
N HIS A 10 11.83 17.27 -24.54
CA HIS A 10 11.93 15.84 -24.85
C HIS A 10 11.98 14.96 -23.59
N TYR A 11 11.98 15.57 -22.40
CA TYR A 11 12.10 14.87 -21.13
C TYR A 11 10.86 15.07 -20.26
N ASN A 12 10.41 14.00 -19.61
CA ASN A 12 9.33 14.09 -18.66
C ASN A 12 9.80 14.78 -17.37
N LYS A 13 9.53 16.08 -17.24
CA LYS A 13 9.91 16.88 -16.06
C LYS A 13 9.27 16.41 -14.75
N TRP A 14 8.15 15.68 -14.81
CA TRP A 14 7.43 15.21 -13.63
C TRP A 14 8.04 13.93 -13.06
N GLU A 15 8.75 13.15 -13.88
CA GLU A 15 9.42 11.93 -13.46
C GLU A 15 10.87 12.19 -13.08
N ASN A 16 11.32 11.56 -11.99
CA ASN A 16 12.71 11.70 -11.54
C ASN A 16 13.70 11.19 -12.60
N ALA A 17 13.40 10.06 -13.24
CA ALA A 17 14.24 9.51 -14.30
C ALA A 17 14.37 10.48 -15.48
N GLY A 18 13.26 11.06 -15.96
CA GLY A 18 13.25 12.03 -17.04
C GLY A 18 14.08 13.27 -16.72
N ARG A 19 13.89 13.87 -15.54
CA ARG A 19 14.71 15.02 -15.10
C ARG A 19 16.19 14.68 -15.01
N ARG A 20 16.53 13.53 -14.41
CA ARG A 20 17.93 13.11 -14.25
C ARG A 20 18.61 12.80 -15.57
N GLN A 21 17.86 12.27 -16.54
CA GLN A 21 18.39 12.05 -17.88
C GLN A 21 18.69 13.38 -18.58
N PHE A 22 17.78 14.35 -18.55
CA PHE A 22 18.03 15.69 -19.07
C PHE A 22 19.30 16.31 -18.47
N ILE A 23 19.44 16.25 -17.14
CA ILE A 23 20.60 16.79 -16.44
C ILE A 23 21.91 16.15 -16.94
N ARG A 24 21.95 14.82 -17.08
CA ARG A 24 23.14 14.11 -17.58
C ARG A 24 23.47 14.54 -19.00
N ASP A 25 22.49 14.55 -19.88
CA ASP A 25 22.69 14.91 -21.29
C ASP A 25 23.15 16.37 -21.43
N TYR A 26 22.62 17.26 -20.59
CA TYR A 26 23.02 18.67 -20.52
C TYR A 26 24.47 18.81 -20.05
N LEU A 27 24.86 18.09 -19.00
CA LEU A 27 26.25 18.12 -18.50
C LEU A 27 27.23 17.53 -19.52
N ASP A 28 26.89 16.43 -20.19
CA ASP A 28 27.68 15.83 -21.27
C ASP A 28 27.90 16.83 -22.40
N TYR A 29 26.83 17.51 -22.84
CA TYR A 29 26.89 18.50 -23.90
C TYR A 29 27.86 19.65 -23.61
N TYR A 30 27.83 20.19 -22.40
CA TYR A 30 28.70 21.29 -21.97
C TYR A 30 30.07 20.83 -21.41
N GLY A 31 30.40 19.55 -21.52
CA GLY A 31 31.66 18.99 -21.03
C GLY A 31 31.84 19.12 -19.50
N GLN A 32 30.73 19.10 -18.76
CA GLN A 32 30.73 19.22 -17.31
C GLN A 32 30.80 17.84 -16.63
N GLU A 33 31.53 17.77 -15.52
CA GLU A 33 31.71 16.53 -14.78
C GLU A 33 30.46 16.17 -13.96
N ILE A 34 29.89 14.99 -14.22
CA ILE A 34 28.77 14.45 -13.44
C ILE A 34 29.10 14.31 -11.94
N ALA A 35 30.39 14.15 -11.60
CA ALA A 35 30.84 14.09 -10.22
C ALA A 35 30.54 15.39 -9.46
N LYS A 36 30.78 16.56 -10.07
CA LYS A 36 30.46 17.86 -9.48
C LYS A 36 28.96 18.01 -9.24
N TRP A 37 28.16 17.53 -10.18
CA TRP A 37 26.71 17.53 -10.04
C TRP A 37 26.25 16.65 -8.86
N ASN A 38 26.85 15.46 -8.71
CA ASN A 38 26.52 14.57 -7.59
C ASN A 38 26.90 15.19 -6.24
N THR A 39 28.03 15.90 -6.15
CA THR A 39 28.40 16.66 -4.94
C THR A 39 27.37 17.74 -4.63
N ALA A 40 27.02 18.58 -5.62
CA ALA A 40 26.00 19.62 -5.45
C ALA A 40 24.62 19.04 -5.08
N LEU A 41 24.33 17.82 -5.55
CA LEU A 41 23.10 17.13 -5.20
C LEU A 41 23.07 16.66 -3.75
N GLU A 42 24.15 16.08 -3.24
CA GLU A 42 24.20 15.67 -1.83
C GLU A 42 24.11 16.90 -0.90
N GLU A 43 24.80 17.99 -1.24
CA GLU A 43 24.64 19.28 -0.54
C GLU A 43 23.21 19.80 -0.59
N ALA A 44 22.54 19.67 -1.74
CA ALA A 44 21.15 20.07 -1.90
C ALA A 44 20.18 19.23 -1.07
N TYR A 45 20.42 17.92 -0.96
CA TYR A 45 19.63 17.06 -0.07
C TYR A 45 19.81 17.50 1.38
N GLU A 46 21.04 17.66 1.83
CA GLU A 46 21.35 18.07 3.20
C GLU A 46 20.70 19.40 3.56
N ALA A 47 20.87 20.41 2.69
CA ALA A 47 20.27 21.72 2.87
C ALA A 47 18.74 21.67 2.86
N THR A 48 18.13 20.85 1.99
CA THR A 48 16.68 20.71 1.91
C THR A 48 16.11 20.06 3.17
N MET A 49 16.74 18.99 3.66
CA MET A 49 16.28 18.25 4.83
C MET A 49 16.49 19.06 6.12
N SER A 50 17.61 19.76 6.23
CA SER A 50 17.93 20.66 7.35
C SER A 50 17.00 21.88 7.42
N ALA A 51 16.48 22.36 6.29
CA ALA A 51 15.60 23.52 6.23
C ALA A 51 14.12 23.21 6.51
N LEU A 52 13.76 21.93 6.66
CA LEU A 52 12.40 21.53 7.02
C LEU A 52 12.11 21.90 8.47
N ASP A 53 10.85 22.22 8.74
CA ASP A 53 10.36 22.41 10.11
C ASP A 53 10.61 21.13 10.93
N PRO A 54 11.18 21.23 12.15
CA PRO A 54 11.43 20.07 13.01
C PRO A 54 10.21 19.17 13.24
N ASP A 55 9.00 19.76 13.22
CA ASP A 55 7.72 19.07 13.40
C ASP A 55 7.31 18.25 12.16
N ILE A 56 7.92 18.49 11.00
CA ILE A 56 7.73 17.67 9.79
C ILE A 56 8.54 16.38 9.94
N LYS A 57 7.92 15.35 10.49
CA LYS A 57 8.58 14.04 10.69
C LYS A 57 8.65 13.18 9.43
N GLN A 58 7.89 13.51 8.39
CA GLN A 58 7.84 12.77 7.13
C GLN A 58 7.66 13.70 5.93
N VAL A 59 8.25 13.33 4.79
CA VAL A 59 8.07 14.00 3.50
C VAL A 59 7.94 12.98 2.38
N SER A 60 7.33 13.39 1.27
CA SER A 60 7.27 12.55 0.07
C SER A 60 8.63 12.36 -0.57
N ASP A 61 8.90 11.15 -1.03
CA ASP A 61 10.14 10.81 -1.73
C ASP A 61 10.28 11.57 -3.05
N LYS A 62 9.18 11.70 -3.79
CA LYS A 62 9.17 12.48 -5.03
C LYS A 62 9.36 13.96 -4.77
N TRP A 63 8.70 14.48 -3.74
CA TRP A 63 8.88 15.88 -3.35
C TRP A 63 10.34 16.15 -3.00
N LEU A 64 10.94 15.32 -2.14
CA LEU A 64 12.32 15.50 -1.70
C LEU A 64 13.28 15.43 -2.88
N LYS A 65 13.13 14.42 -3.75
CA LYS A 65 13.93 14.30 -4.98
C LYS A 65 13.79 15.53 -5.87
N PHE A 66 12.56 16.00 -6.11
CA PHE A 66 12.33 17.18 -6.94
C PHE A 66 12.95 18.46 -6.36
N VAL A 67 12.79 18.69 -5.05
CA VAL A 67 13.34 19.88 -4.40
C VAL A 67 14.87 19.81 -4.35
N ALA A 68 15.45 18.64 -4.09
CA ALA A 68 16.89 18.43 -4.14
C ALA A 68 17.44 18.61 -5.57
N ASP A 69 16.78 18.07 -6.60
CA ASP A 69 17.17 18.29 -8.01
C ASP A 69 17.24 19.80 -8.32
N ARG A 70 16.23 20.55 -7.89
CA ARG A 70 16.13 21.99 -8.09
C ARG A 70 17.17 22.76 -7.29
N ALA A 71 17.37 22.41 -6.02
CA ALA A 71 18.37 23.05 -5.17
C ALA A 71 19.78 22.79 -5.69
N ALA A 72 20.07 21.57 -6.14
CA ALA A 72 21.33 21.21 -6.80
C ALA A 72 21.55 22.02 -8.07
N TRP A 73 20.52 22.17 -8.91
CA TRP A 73 20.58 23.01 -10.10
C TRP A 73 20.86 24.48 -9.76
N LYS A 74 20.34 24.99 -8.64
CA LYS A 74 20.63 26.34 -8.17
C LYS A 74 22.05 26.48 -7.64
N ILE A 75 22.55 25.51 -6.89
CA ILE A 75 23.96 25.46 -6.44
C ILE A 75 24.88 25.46 -7.66
N PHE A 76 24.50 24.75 -8.71
CA PHE A 76 25.31 24.58 -9.91
C PHE A 76 25.26 25.77 -10.89
N TYR A 77 24.11 26.43 -11.06
CA TYR A 77 23.89 27.44 -12.11
C TYR A 77 23.20 28.75 -11.67
N GLY A 78 22.80 28.91 -10.41
CA GLY A 78 22.35 30.20 -9.86
C GLY A 78 20.91 30.67 -10.16
N HIS A 79 20.06 29.87 -10.82
CA HIS A 79 18.67 30.27 -11.14
C HIS A 79 17.61 29.41 -10.43
N GLY A 80 16.46 30.01 -10.10
CA GLY A 80 15.39 29.35 -9.34
C GLY A 80 14.01 29.41 -10.02
N SER A 81 13.28 28.28 -9.97
CA SER A 81 11.83 28.17 -10.26
C SER A 81 11.03 28.01 -8.95
N ARG A 82 9.69 27.95 -8.95
CA ARG A 82 8.81 27.74 -7.76
C ARG A 82 8.32 26.29 -7.67
N SER A 83 8.05 25.78 -6.46
CA SER A 83 7.61 24.38 -6.20
C SER A 83 6.32 24.24 -5.39
N SER A 84 5.80 23.02 -5.39
CA SER A 84 4.69 22.48 -4.58
C SER A 84 5.05 22.23 -3.10
N LYS A 85 4.02 21.92 -2.29
CA LYS A 85 4.10 21.76 -0.82
C LYS A 85 4.71 20.40 -0.38
N PRO A 86 5.43 20.34 0.76
CA PRO A 86 6.13 19.15 1.27
C PRO A 86 5.25 18.02 1.79
N SER A 87 4.00 18.31 2.18
CA SER A 87 3.13 17.40 2.92
C SER A 87 2.32 16.42 2.06
N ASP A 88 2.51 16.41 0.74
CA ASP A 88 1.80 15.51 -0.17
C ASP A 88 2.53 14.15 -0.27
N ILE A 89 2.10 13.19 0.56
CA ILE A 89 2.66 11.82 0.65
C ILE A 89 2.00 10.82 -0.31
N SER A 90 1.18 11.26 -1.26
CA SER A 90 0.49 10.39 -2.22
C SER A 90 1.42 9.46 -3.02
N GLU A 91 2.70 9.85 -3.14
CA GLU A 91 3.74 9.10 -3.85
C GLU A 91 4.79 8.46 -2.92
N GLY A 92 4.44 8.30 -1.64
CA GLY A 92 5.22 7.55 -0.66
C GLY A 92 6.23 8.39 0.14
N VAL A 93 6.49 7.97 1.37
CA VAL A 93 7.45 8.60 2.30
C VAL A 93 8.89 8.38 1.85
N SER A 94 9.74 9.42 1.94
CA SER A 94 11.15 9.35 1.56
C SER A 94 12.00 8.53 2.54
N PRO A 95 12.59 7.41 2.10
CA PRO A 95 13.54 6.66 2.91
C PRO A 95 14.81 7.46 3.22
N LYS A 96 15.22 8.35 2.28
CA LYS A 96 16.39 9.21 2.46
C LYS A 96 16.19 10.19 3.61
N TYR A 97 15.02 10.81 3.71
CA TYR A 97 14.70 11.70 4.83
C TYR A 97 14.60 10.97 6.17
N GLN A 98 13.98 9.79 6.19
CA GLN A 98 13.90 8.98 7.40
C GLN A 98 15.29 8.61 7.93
N LYS A 99 16.17 8.09 7.05
CA LYS A 99 17.55 7.79 7.42
C LYS A 99 18.29 9.03 7.91
N TRP A 100 18.16 10.15 7.21
CA TRP A 100 18.78 11.41 7.62
C TRP A 100 18.33 11.86 9.02
N ARG A 101 17.03 11.78 9.35
CA ARG A 101 16.54 12.12 10.70
C ARG A 101 17.13 11.19 11.77
N LEU A 102 17.19 9.88 11.51
CA LEU A 102 17.80 8.92 12.43
C LEU A 102 19.28 9.20 12.66
N ASP A 103 20.04 9.45 11.58
CA ASP A 103 21.46 9.78 11.64
C ASP A 103 21.71 11.07 12.45
N HIS A 104 20.72 11.98 12.51
CA HIS A 104 20.75 13.24 13.26
C HIS A 104 20.03 13.18 14.61
N GLN A 105 19.64 12.00 15.09
CA GLN A 105 18.94 11.81 16.38
C GLN A 105 17.62 12.60 16.47
N LEU A 106 16.99 12.88 15.33
CA LEU A 106 15.69 13.56 15.27
C LEU A 106 14.56 12.53 15.33
N PRO A 107 13.44 12.84 16.00
CA PRO A 107 12.31 11.94 16.06
C PRO A 107 11.77 11.71 14.65
N VAL A 108 11.73 10.45 14.24
CA VAL A 108 10.85 10.04 13.14
C VAL A 108 9.44 9.86 13.70
N GLU A 109 8.41 9.84 12.85
CA GLU A 109 7.05 9.53 13.33
C GLU A 109 7.07 8.13 13.96
N GLU A 110 7.06 8.07 15.29
CA GLU A 110 6.92 6.83 16.06
C GLU A 110 5.48 6.34 15.91
N TYR A 111 5.35 5.14 15.36
CA TYR A 111 4.09 4.41 15.30
C TYR A 111 3.65 4.10 16.74
N TYR A 112 2.46 4.55 17.14
CA TYR A 112 1.89 4.30 18.46
C TYR A 112 1.83 2.79 18.76
N GLU A 113 2.51 2.36 19.83
CA GLU A 113 2.59 0.96 20.26
C GLU A 113 1.40 0.60 21.15
N GLY A 114 0.36 0.01 20.54
CA GLY A 114 -0.69 -0.71 21.26
C GLY A 114 -0.32 -2.19 21.50
N PRO A 115 -0.90 -2.85 22.52
CA PRO A 115 -0.67 -4.25 22.81
C PRO A 115 -1.30 -5.12 21.72
N GLY A 116 -0.50 -5.46 20.71
CA GLY A 116 -0.96 -6.15 19.50
C GLY A 116 -0.07 -5.96 18.27
N GLY A 117 1.02 -5.18 18.35
CA GLY A 117 2.07 -5.15 17.33
C GLY A 117 1.53 -4.82 15.93
N THR A 118 1.20 -3.55 15.69
CA THR A 118 0.72 -3.08 14.39
C THR A 118 1.83 -3.09 13.34
N ARG A 119 2.14 -4.26 12.77
CA ARG A 119 2.49 -4.35 11.35
C ARG A 119 1.24 -4.03 10.55
N GLN A 120 0.83 -2.76 10.55
CA GLN A 120 -0.10 -2.30 9.54
C GLN A 120 0.66 -2.39 8.22
N GLY A 121 0.35 -3.41 7.41
CA GLY A 121 0.98 -3.57 6.11
C GLY A 121 0.86 -2.26 5.35
N LYS A 122 1.98 -1.60 5.06
CA LYS A 122 1.94 -0.42 4.19
C LYS A 122 1.45 -0.95 2.84
N ILE A 123 0.37 -0.39 2.30
CA ILE A 123 -0.23 -0.75 1.01
C ILE A 123 -0.70 0.54 0.34
N LEU A 124 -1.17 0.44 -0.90
CA LEU A 124 -1.72 1.58 -1.64
C LEU A 124 -2.77 2.35 -0.84
N SER A 125 -2.71 3.68 -0.94
CA SER A 125 -3.71 4.59 -0.37
C SER A 125 -5.10 4.31 -0.95
N LEU A 126 -6.15 4.75 -0.27
CA LEU A 126 -7.53 4.64 -0.74
C LEU A 126 -7.70 5.24 -2.15
N GLN A 127 -7.12 6.43 -2.39
CA GLN A 127 -7.18 7.10 -3.68
C GLN A 127 -6.55 6.27 -4.79
N GLN A 128 -5.39 5.65 -4.53
CA GLN A 128 -4.74 4.75 -5.48
C GLN A 128 -5.61 3.52 -5.75
N ARG A 129 -6.15 2.88 -4.71
CA ARG A 129 -7.05 1.72 -4.86
C ARG A 129 -8.33 2.04 -5.63
N GLN A 130 -8.85 3.25 -5.49
CA GLN A 130 -9.98 3.74 -6.30
C GLN A 130 -9.61 3.93 -7.78
N MET A 131 -8.42 4.48 -8.08
CA MET A 131 -7.94 4.58 -9.46
C MET A 131 -7.81 3.19 -10.11
N PHE A 132 -7.23 2.23 -9.38
CA PHE A 132 -7.14 0.84 -9.82
C PHE A 132 -8.51 0.21 -10.07
N SER A 133 -9.47 0.52 -9.21
CA SER A 133 -10.83 0.01 -9.35
C SER A 133 -11.53 0.54 -10.60
N GLN A 134 -11.27 1.80 -10.97
CA GLN A 134 -11.79 2.40 -12.19
C GLN A 134 -11.16 1.78 -13.43
N ASP A 135 -9.84 1.56 -13.43
CA ASP A 135 -9.11 0.94 -14.55
C ASP A 135 -9.56 -0.51 -14.80
N LEU A 136 -9.91 -1.25 -13.76
CA LEU A 136 -10.38 -2.64 -13.84
C LEU A 136 -11.89 -2.76 -14.17
N CYS A 137 -12.57 -1.67 -14.49
CA CYS A 137 -14.02 -1.63 -14.78
C CYS A 137 -14.88 -2.26 -13.67
N PHE A 138 -14.46 -2.20 -12.40
CA PHE A 138 -15.24 -2.76 -11.30
C PHE A 138 -16.62 -2.09 -11.20
N HIS A 139 -17.68 -2.88 -11.23
CA HIS A 139 -19.07 -2.41 -11.06
C HIS A 139 -19.44 -2.13 -9.60
N LEU A 140 -18.46 -1.80 -8.72
CA LEU A 140 -18.72 -1.35 -7.35
C LEU A 140 -19.41 0.04 -7.28
N THR A 141 -19.94 0.53 -8.39
CA THR A 141 -20.20 1.93 -8.72
C THR A 141 -21.49 2.53 -8.18
N ARG A 142 -22.20 1.93 -7.20
CA ARG A 142 -23.42 2.60 -6.73
C ARG A 142 -23.58 2.81 -5.24
N GLU A 143 -23.32 1.84 -4.38
CA GLU A 143 -23.39 2.06 -2.94
C GLU A 143 -22.34 1.17 -2.28
N SER A 144 -21.33 1.80 -1.69
CA SER A 144 -20.42 1.17 -0.74
C SER A 144 -21.24 0.53 0.38
N GLN A 145 -21.43 -0.79 0.28
CA GLN A 145 -22.26 -1.55 1.21
C GLN A 145 -21.39 -2.61 1.87
N ALA A 146 -21.40 -2.60 3.20
CA ALA A 146 -20.68 -3.56 4.01
C ALA A 146 -21.03 -5.01 3.59
N PRO A 147 -20.04 -5.92 3.60
CA PRO A 147 -18.71 -5.74 4.18
C PRO A 147 -17.73 -5.02 3.24
N ILE A 148 -18.08 -4.80 1.97
CA ILE A 148 -17.19 -4.19 0.97
C ILE A 148 -17.45 -2.69 0.91
N ASN A 149 -16.74 -1.96 1.76
CA ASN A 149 -16.94 -0.52 1.94
C ASN A 149 -16.28 0.31 0.83
N VAL A 150 -15.12 -0.11 0.34
CA VAL A 150 -14.41 0.53 -0.77
C VAL A 150 -13.63 -0.55 -1.53
N PRO A 151 -13.13 -0.25 -2.75
CA PRO A 151 -12.35 -1.23 -3.49
C PRO A 151 -11.19 -1.78 -2.66
N PHE A 152 -11.08 -3.10 -2.65
CA PHE A 152 -10.07 -3.85 -1.95
C PHE A 152 -10.08 -3.74 -0.41
N GLU A 153 -11.12 -3.18 0.20
CA GLU A 153 -11.34 -3.21 1.67
C GLU A 153 -12.56 -4.04 2.03
N ILE A 154 -12.40 -4.87 3.05
CA ILE A 154 -13.44 -5.74 3.56
C ILE A 154 -13.51 -5.54 5.08
N SER A 155 -14.61 -4.97 5.54
CA SER A 155 -14.87 -4.71 6.95
C SER A 155 -15.63 -5.87 7.59
N ILE A 156 -15.10 -6.30 8.72
CA ILE A 156 -15.48 -7.51 9.44
C ILE A 156 -15.80 -7.08 10.88
N PRO A 157 -16.97 -7.42 11.42
CA PRO A 157 -17.30 -7.09 12.80
C PRO A 157 -16.30 -7.70 13.79
N SER A 158 -15.75 -6.91 14.71
CA SER A 158 -14.69 -7.33 15.65
C SER A 158 -15.15 -8.47 16.56
N TRP A 159 -16.43 -8.49 16.93
CA TRP A 159 -17.04 -9.55 17.73
C TRP A 159 -17.03 -10.94 17.07
N LEU A 160 -16.75 -11.02 15.77
CA LEU A 160 -16.51 -12.30 15.10
C LEU A 160 -15.20 -12.92 15.54
N GLY A 161 -14.33 -12.24 16.30
CA GLY A 161 -13.05 -12.78 16.75
C GLY A 161 -12.20 -13.30 15.58
N VAL A 162 -12.21 -12.58 14.46
CA VAL A 162 -11.46 -12.96 13.25
C VAL A 162 -9.96 -12.75 13.40
N GLU A 163 -9.53 -12.02 14.43
CA GLU A 163 -8.13 -11.78 14.73
C GLU A 163 -7.35 -13.09 14.85
N SER A 164 -7.83 -14.08 15.62
CA SER A 164 -7.15 -15.38 15.72
C SER A 164 -7.13 -16.15 14.39
N LEU A 165 -8.11 -15.96 13.52
CA LEU A 165 -8.16 -16.60 12.19
C LEU A 165 -7.24 -15.91 11.17
N VAL A 166 -6.86 -14.66 11.40
CA VAL A 166 -5.99 -13.87 10.51
C VAL A 166 -4.54 -13.91 11.00
N PHE A 167 -4.34 -13.71 12.30
CA PHE A 167 -3.03 -13.56 12.94
C PHE A 167 -2.52 -14.88 13.52
N GLY A 168 -3.40 -15.81 13.90
CA GLY A 168 -3.02 -16.94 14.77
C GLY A 168 -2.75 -16.48 16.20
N ASP A 169 -2.36 -17.41 17.06
CA ASP A 169 -2.18 -17.14 18.49
C ASP A 169 -0.97 -16.23 18.81
N ASP A 170 0.00 -16.16 17.89
CA ASP A 170 1.26 -15.42 18.03
C ASP A 170 1.49 -14.36 16.94
N GLY A 171 0.52 -14.13 16.06
CA GLY A 171 0.67 -13.23 14.91
C GLY A 171 1.37 -13.83 13.69
N SER A 172 1.93 -15.04 13.80
CA SER A 172 2.78 -15.64 12.75
C SER A 172 2.03 -15.98 11.45
N LEU A 173 0.70 -16.19 11.51
CA LEU A 173 -0.06 -16.51 10.31
C LEU A 173 -0.11 -15.34 9.34
N PHE A 174 -0.17 -14.10 9.86
CA PHE A 174 -0.26 -12.91 9.02
C PHE A 174 1.07 -12.63 8.30
N ASP A 175 2.19 -12.78 9.01
CA ASP A 175 3.52 -12.73 8.42
C ASP A 175 3.68 -13.82 7.34
N THR A 176 3.23 -15.04 7.64
CA THR A 176 3.30 -16.14 6.69
C THR A 176 2.47 -15.90 5.41
N ILE A 177 1.32 -15.23 5.53
CA ILE A 177 0.50 -14.83 4.38
C ILE A 177 1.32 -13.95 3.44
N ASN A 178 1.91 -12.88 3.98
CA ASN A 178 2.64 -11.89 3.21
C ASN A 178 4.00 -12.40 2.69
N ASP A 179 4.70 -13.22 3.47
CA ASP A 179 6.06 -13.66 3.14
C ASP A 179 6.09 -14.90 2.22
N GLN A 180 5.06 -15.76 2.27
CA GLN A 180 5.13 -17.09 1.64
C GLN A 180 3.93 -17.44 0.75
N ILE A 181 2.75 -16.91 1.04
CA ILE A 181 1.51 -17.36 0.38
C ILE A 181 1.20 -16.46 -0.81
N VAL A 182 1.07 -15.16 -0.58
CA VAL A 182 0.72 -14.18 -1.60
C VAL A 182 1.91 -13.88 -2.52
N PRO A 183 1.66 -13.46 -3.78
CA PRO A 183 2.73 -13.00 -4.66
C PRO A 183 3.54 -11.86 -4.01
N PRO A 184 4.88 -11.80 -4.15
CA PRO A 184 5.73 -10.81 -3.45
C PRO A 184 5.40 -9.34 -3.73
N PHE A 185 4.74 -9.08 -4.86
CA PHE A 185 4.31 -7.74 -5.26
C PHE A 185 2.93 -7.34 -4.73
N LEU A 186 2.22 -8.27 -4.08
CA LEU A 186 0.99 -8.01 -3.35
C LEU A 186 1.25 -8.07 -1.86
N ALA A 187 0.35 -7.47 -1.09
CA ALA A 187 0.35 -7.56 0.35
C ALA A 187 -1.08 -7.53 0.88
N LEU A 188 -1.30 -8.25 1.98
CA LEU A 188 -2.42 -8.02 2.86
C LEU A 188 -2.01 -7.06 3.98
N SER A 189 -2.90 -6.13 4.26
CA SER A 189 -2.85 -5.24 5.40
C SER A 189 -4.18 -5.29 6.13
N TRP A 190 -4.24 -4.62 7.27
CA TRP A 190 -5.44 -4.47 8.06
C TRP A 190 -5.47 -3.10 8.73
N HIS A 191 -6.65 -2.68 9.17
CA HIS A 191 -6.80 -1.53 10.06
C HIS A 191 -8.11 -1.63 10.85
N CYS A 192 -8.12 -1.08 12.06
CA CYS A 192 -9.36 -0.89 12.82
C CYS A 192 -9.80 0.56 12.62
N LYS A 193 -10.90 0.76 11.88
CA LYS A 193 -11.51 2.10 11.72
C LYS A 193 -12.29 2.50 12.97
N SER A 194 -12.73 1.51 13.75
CA SER A 194 -13.48 1.62 15.00
C SER A 194 -13.28 0.32 15.80
N ASP A 195 -13.58 0.35 17.10
CA ASP A 195 -13.51 -0.83 17.98
C ASP A 195 -14.47 -1.97 17.54
N ASP A 196 -15.47 -1.63 16.72
CA ASP A 196 -16.49 -2.55 16.25
C ASP A 196 -16.13 -3.26 14.94
N HIS A 197 -15.11 -2.79 14.21
CA HIS A 197 -14.78 -3.31 12.87
C HIS A 197 -13.28 -3.48 12.64
N PHE A 198 -12.91 -4.72 12.38
CA PHE A 198 -11.64 -5.10 11.80
C PHE A 198 -11.73 -5.02 10.27
N THR A 199 -10.84 -4.29 9.59
CA THR A 199 -10.85 -4.21 8.13
C THR A 199 -9.62 -4.87 7.55
N LEU A 200 -9.82 -5.83 6.65
CA LEU A 200 -8.76 -6.37 5.79
C LEU A 200 -8.65 -5.53 4.53
N VAL A 201 -7.42 -5.33 4.09
CA VAL A 201 -7.12 -4.59 2.87
C VAL A 201 -6.14 -5.35 2.01
N VAL A 202 -6.49 -5.50 0.74
CA VAL A 202 -5.61 -6.12 -0.26
C VAL A 202 -4.99 -5.01 -1.11
N GLY A 203 -3.69 -5.09 -1.35
CA GLY A 203 -3.01 -4.07 -2.13
C GLY A 203 -1.68 -4.53 -2.71
N ILE A 204 -1.01 -3.59 -3.38
CA ILE A 204 0.36 -3.79 -3.86
C ILE A 204 1.33 -3.56 -2.71
N ASN A 205 2.33 -4.42 -2.62
CA ASN A 205 3.43 -4.28 -1.68
C ASN A 205 4.23 -3.01 -2.04
N PRO A 206 4.33 -2.00 -1.16
CA PRO A 206 4.96 -0.72 -1.46
C PRO A 206 6.47 -0.80 -1.64
N THR A 207 7.10 -1.91 -1.22
CA THR A 207 8.51 -2.17 -1.49
C THR A 207 8.74 -2.86 -2.82
N SER A 208 7.68 -3.28 -3.52
CA SER A 208 7.78 -3.92 -4.82
C SER A 208 7.95 -2.90 -5.95
N CYS A 209 8.83 -3.20 -6.90
CA CYS A 209 9.11 -2.36 -8.08
C CYS A 209 8.20 -2.69 -9.28
N VAL A 210 6.94 -3.06 -9.03
CA VAL A 210 6.03 -3.48 -10.11
C VAL A 210 5.36 -2.30 -10.80
N VAL A 211 5.15 -2.44 -12.11
CA VAL A 211 4.34 -1.49 -12.88
C VAL A 211 2.87 -1.76 -12.54
N THR A 212 2.26 -0.78 -11.90
CA THR A 212 0.88 -0.82 -11.40
C THR A 212 -0.18 -1.03 -12.48
N ARG A 213 0.11 -0.67 -13.74
CA ARG A 213 -0.77 -0.84 -14.90
C ARG A 213 -0.53 -2.12 -15.71
N ASN A 214 0.19 -3.08 -15.15
CA ASN A 214 0.37 -4.38 -15.80
C ASN A 214 -0.88 -5.26 -15.54
N ASP A 215 -1.49 -5.77 -16.61
CA ASP A 215 -2.67 -6.65 -16.56
C ASP A 215 -2.47 -7.88 -15.65
N GLU A 216 -1.27 -8.44 -15.60
CA GLU A 216 -0.93 -9.57 -14.71
C GLU A 216 -0.96 -9.18 -13.23
N VAL A 217 -0.43 -7.99 -12.92
CA VAL A 217 -0.43 -7.45 -11.54
C VAL A 217 -1.86 -7.13 -11.12
N GLN A 218 -2.63 -6.52 -12.01
CA GLN A 218 -4.03 -6.19 -11.77
C GLN A 218 -4.90 -7.44 -11.62
N GLY A 219 -4.73 -8.43 -12.49
CA GLY A 219 -5.40 -9.73 -12.39
C GLY A 219 -5.06 -10.45 -11.10
N SER A 220 -3.79 -10.45 -10.69
CA SER A 220 -3.34 -11.05 -9.44
C SER A 220 -3.92 -10.34 -8.21
N LEU A 221 -3.95 -9.00 -8.22
CA LEU A 221 -4.56 -8.20 -7.16
C LEU A 221 -6.06 -8.50 -7.03
N HIS A 222 -6.77 -8.54 -8.16
CA HIS A 222 -8.19 -8.86 -8.21
C HIS A 222 -8.46 -10.27 -7.69
N MET A 223 -7.70 -11.26 -8.15
CA MET A 223 -7.83 -12.65 -7.72
C MET A 223 -7.63 -12.82 -6.23
N LEU A 224 -6.58 -12.20 -5.67
CA LEU A 224 -6.32 -12.24 -4.23
C LEU A 224 -7.48 -11.59 -3.45
N TRP A 225 -7.98 -10.45 -3.93
CA TRP A 225 -9.12 -9.79 -3.29
C TRP A 225 -10.37 -10.67 -3.26
N LEU A 226 -10.74 -11.30 -4.39
CA LEU A 226 -11.89 -12.21 -4.43
C LEU A 226 -11.72 -13.40 -3.48
N GLN A 227 -10.52 -13.95 -3.35
CA GLN A 227 -10.24 -15.01 -2.40
C GLN A 227 -10.43 -14.53 -0.95
N VAL A 228 -9.99 -13.31 -0.61
CA VAL A 228 -10.24 -12.77 0.73
C VAL A 228 -11.74 -12.54 0.97
N VAL A 229 -12.50 -12.05 -0.02
CA VAL A 229 -13.97 -11.91 0.09
C VAL A 229 -14.64 -13.27 0.29
N GLU A 230 -14.24 -14.31 -0.45
CA GLU A 230 -14.79 -15.66 -0.29
C GLU A 230 -14.49 -16.21 1.12
N TRP A 231 -13.26 -16.04 1.61
CA TRP A 231 -12.89 -16.43 2.97
C TRP A 231 -13.72 -15.70 4.05
N VAL A 232 -13.91 -14.39 3.90
CA VAL A 232 -14.75 -13.60 4.83
C VAL A 232 -16.18 -14.12 4.83
N THR A 233 -16.73 -14.42 3.65
CA THR A 233 -18.07 -14.99 3.51
C THR A 233 -18.19 -16.32 4.27
N MET A 234 -17.22 -17.21 4.12
CA MET A 234 -17.17 -18.47 4.88
C MET A 234 -17.07 -18.22 6.39
N THR A 235 -16.38 -17.18 6.81
CA THR A 235 -16.24 -16.83 8.23
C THR A 235 -17.57 -16.36 8.82
N PHE A 236 -18.40 -15.64 8.06
CA PHE A 236 -19.76 -15.29 8.48
C PHE A 236 -20.66 -16.52 8.68
N ASP A 237 -20.41 -17.57 7.91
CA ASP A 237 -21.05 -18.89 8.03
C ASP A 237 -20.42 -19.78 9.11
N ALA A 238 -19.72 -19.18 10.08
CA ALA A 238 -19.03 -19.87 11.17
C ALA A 238 -17.88 -20.78 10.74
N GLY A 239 -17.30 -20.51 9.56
CA GLY A 239 -16.05 -21.10 9.13
C GLY A 239 -14.91 -20.85 10.14
N THR A 240 -14.14 -21.90 10.41
CA THR A 240 -13.04 -21.90 11.39
C THR A 240 -11.66 -21.92 10.75
N MET A 241 -11.60 -21.97 9.41
CA MET A 241 -10.36 -22.02 8.68
C MET A 241 -9.65 -20.66 8.73
N SER A 242 -8.38 -20.64 9.13
CA SER A 242 -7.56 -19.43 9.07
C SER A 242 -7.39 -18.94 7.64
N LEU A 243 -7.21 -17.63 7.46
CA LEU A 243 -7.00 -17.04 6.14
C LEU A 243 -5.77 -17.63 5.44
N ALA A 244 -4.69 -17.87 6.19
CA ALA A 244 -3.48 -18.52 5.68
C ALA A 244 -3.76 -19.92 5.10
N THR A 245 -4.53 -20.74 5.83
CA THR A 245 -4.88 -22.10 5.38
C THR A 245 -5.77 -22.04 4.13
N PHE A 246 -6.75 -21.15 4.11
CA PHE A 246 -7.64 -20.96 2.97
C PHE A 246 -6.89 -20.56 1.70
N LEU A 247 -6.00 -19.56 1.80
CA LEU A 247 -5.21 -19.08 0.66
C LEU A 247 -4.25 -20.17 0.14
N ARG A 248 -3.62 -20.96 1.03
CA ARG A 248 -2.80 -22.11 0.61
C ARG A 248 -3.60 -23.15 -0.14
N ALA A 249 -4.78 -23.51 0.38
CA ALA A 249 -5.64 -24.50 -0.26
C ALA A 249 -6.04 -24.06 -1.67
N ASN A 250 -6.42 -22.79 -1.85
CA ASN A 250 -6.74 -22.24 -3.17
C ASN A 250 -5.54 -22.22 -4.12
N LYS A 251 -4.35 -21.90 -3.62
CA LYS A 251 -3.10 -21.93 -4.40
C LYS A 251 -2.79 -23.33 -4.92
N VAL A 252 -2.97 -24.36 -4.10
CA VAL A 252 -2.73 -25.77 -4.47
C VAL A 252 -3.80 -26.29 -5.43
N MET A 253 -5.07 -25.98 -5.16
CA MET A 253 -6.18 -26.48 -5.98
C MET A 253 -6.28 -25.81 -7.35
N ASN A 254 -5.51 -24.73 -7.59
CA ASN A 254 -5.62 -23.87 -8.77
C ASN A 254 -7.09 -23.56 -9.11
N ARG A 255 -7.86 -23.25 -8.05
CA ARG A 255 -9.31 -23.20 -8.15
C ARG A 255 -9.69 -22.02 -9.05
N PRO A 256 -10.45 -22.23 -10.14
CA PRO A 256 -10.91 -21.13 -10.95
C PRO A 256 -11.75 -20.19 -10.08
N CYS A 257 -11.52 -18.89 -10.21
CA CYS A 257 -12.26 -17.91 -9.45
C CYS A 257 -13.75 -18.04 -9.76
N ARG A 258 -14.59 -17.99 -8.73
CA ARG A 258 -16.03 -17.78 -8.94
C ARG A 258 -16.21 -16.40 -9.58
N GLN A 259 -17.27 -16.25 -10.39
CA GLN A 259 -17.62 -14.96 -10.96
C GLN A 259 -17.72 -13.91 -9.85
N GLU A 260 -17.08 -12.75 -10.05
CA GLU A 260 -16.97 -11.66 -9.08
C GLU A 260 -18.33 -11.31 -8.46
N GLU A 261 -19.36 -11.15 -9.29
CA GLU A 261 -20.71 -10.80 -8.85
C GLU A 261 -21.28 -11.80 -7.84
N VAL A 262 -21.02 -13.09 -8.03
CA VAL A 262 -21.48 -14.16 -7.14
C VAL A 262 -20.80 -14.06 -5.78
N VAL A 263 -19.49 -13.79 -5.77
CA VAL A 263 -18.68 -13.69 -4.54
C VAL A 263 -19.09 -12.44 -3.74
N ILE A 264 -19.21 -11.29 -4.41
CA ILE A 264 -19.63 -10.03 -3.79
C ILE A 264 -21.05 -10.13 -3.25
N PHE A 265 -21.98 -10.68 -4.03
CA PHE A 265 -23.38 -10.85 -3.62
C PHE A 265 -23.49 -11.74 -2.39
N ALA A 266 -22.80 -12.88 -2.38
CA ALA A 266 -22.78 -13.79 -1.25
C ALA A 266 -22.22 -13.11 0.01
N ALA A 267 -21.11 -12.38 -0.10
CA ALA A 267 -20.51 -11.66 1.02
C ALA A 267 -21.47 -10.64 1.63
N ARG A 268 -22.16 -9.84 0.79
CA ARG A 268 -23.15 -8.85 1.24
C ARG A 268 -24.37 -9.51 1.87
N ALA A 269 -24.90 -10.57 1.26
CA ALA A 269 -26.04 -11.31 1.80
C ALA A 269 -25.72 -11.88 3.19
N GLN A 270 -24.56 -12.52 3.35
CA GLN A 270 -24.18 -13.10 4.64
C GLN A 270 -23.85 -12.05 5.70
N TYR A 271 -23.19 -10.95 5.31
CA TYR A 271 -22.99 -9.83 6.21
C TYR A 271 -24.30 -9.28 6.75
N LYS A 272 -25.31 -9.15 5.88
CA LYS A 272 -26.66 -8.75 6.30
C LYS A 272 -27.26 -9.75 7.28
N THR A 273 -27.21 -11.05 6.96
CA THR A 273 -27.73 -12.11 7.84
C THR A 273 -27.14 -12.04 9.25
N ILE A 274 -25.82 -11.86 9.38
CA ILE A 274 -25.17 -11.81 10.71
C ILE A 274 -25.44 -10.50 11.46
N ASN A 275 -25.80 -9.43 10.76
CA ASN A 275 -26.16 -8.16 11.37
C ASN A 275 -27.64 -8.06 11.74
N ASP A 276 -28.52 -8.78 11.02
CA ASP A 276 -29.94 -8.85 11.33
C ASP A 276 -30.19 -9.60 12.67
N ASP A 277 -29.36 -10.61 13.00
CA ASP A 277 -29.35 -11.28 14.31
C ASP A 277 -27.91 -11.57 14.81
N PRO A 278 -27.25 -10.58 15.42
CA PRO A 278 -25.87 -10.72 15.86
C PRO A 278 -25.72 -11.67 17.06
N LEU A 279 -26.75 -11.84 17.89
CA LEU A 279 -26.70 -12.76 19.04
C LEU A 279 -26.72 -14.21 18.57
N ALA A 280 -27.64 -14.58 17.67
CA ALA A 280 -27.67 -15.91 17.10
C ALA A 280 -26.40 -16.23 16.30
N ALA A 281 -25.89 -15.25 15.54
CA ALA A 281 -24.62 -15.39 14.82
C ALA A 281 -23.44 -15.64 15.78
N ARG A 282 -23.33 -14.89 16.88
CA ARG A 282 -22.30 -15.08 17.91
C ARG A 282 -22.35 -16.47 18.52
N VAL A 283 -23.53 -16.95 18.88
CA VAL A 283 -23.71 -18.30 19.46
C VAL A 283 -23.25 -19.35 18.45
N ARG A 284 -23.74 -19.30 17.21
CA ARG A 284 -23.37 -20.24 16.14
C ARG A 284 -21.85 -20.28 15.95
N ILE A 285 -21.20 -19.13 15.83
CA ILE A 285 -19.76 -19.03 15.58
C ILE A 285 -18.95 -19.54 16.75
N ARG A 286 -19.34 -19.18 17.98
CA ARG A 286 -18.68 -19.68 19.19
C ARG A 286 -18.78 -21.19 19.27
N ASP A 287 -19.97 -21.75 19.04
CA ASP A 287 -20.21 -23.18 19.17
C ASP A 287 -19.44 -23.97 18.09
N SER A 288 -19.40 -23.48 16.84
CA SER A 288 -18.56 -24.07 15.78
C SER A 288 -17.07 -24.06 16.12
N ARG A 289 -16.57 -22.99 16.74
CA ARG A 289 -15.15 -22.89 17.15
C ARG A 289 -14.83 -23.79 18.33
N GLN A 290 -15.72 -23.86 19.33
CA GLN A 290 -15.56 -24.77 20.45
C GLN A 290 -15.56 -26.23 20.01
N PHE A 291 -16.44 -26.59 19.09
CA PHE A 291 -16.47 -27.93 18.49
C PHE A 291 -15.13 -28.26 17.80
N MET A 292 -14.61 -27.36 16.97
CA MET A 292 -13.34 -27.56 16.29
C MET A 292 -12.14 -27.63 17.25
N ALA A 293 -12.16 -26.90 18.37
CA ALA A 293 -11.11 -26.97 19.39
C ALA A 293 -11.10 -28.30 20.17
N GLN A 294 -12.20 -29.07 20.11
CA GLN A 294 -12.33 -30.38 20.75
C GLN A 294 -12.01 -31.56 19.82
N CYS A 295 -11.84 -31.31 18.51
CA CYS A 295 -11.48 -32.30 17.50
C CYS A 295 -9.96 -32.35 17.30
#